data_AF-A0A4Z0JPG1-F1
#
_entry.id   AF-A0A4Z0JPG1-F1
#
_cell.length_a   1.000
_cell.length_b   1.000
_cell.length_c   1.000
_cell.angle_alpha   90.00
_cell.angle_beta   90.00
_cell.angle_gamma   90.00
#
_symmetry.space_group_name_H-M   'P 1'
#
loop_
_entity.id
_entity.type
_entity.pdbx_description
1 polymer ?
#
loop_
_entity_poly.entity_id
_entity_poly.type
_entity_poly.pdbx_seq_one_letter_code
_entity_poly.pdbx_strand_id
1 'polypeptide(L)' 'MNYEQIYKSYMRSVFSDECHNIVRAIMYIQKHFYAMPKEFRNADRELSDEAKNKIIQSILQEDEFANRYKLCRI' A
#
# COMPACT_ATOMS: atom_id res chain seq x y z
N MET A 1 -8.98 15.00 -6.04
CA MET A 1 -7.99 13.90 -6.14
C MET A 1 -8.17 13.03 -4.91
N ASN A 2 -8.39 11.72 -5.05
CA ASN A 2 -8.62 10.85 -3.88
C ASN A 2 -7.27 10.28 -3.40
N TYR A 3 -6.62 10.99 -2.47
CA TYR A 3 -5.29 10.61 -1.98
C TYR A 3 -5.27 9.26 -1.27
N GLU A 4 -6.32 8.93 -0.52
CA GLU A 4 -6.42 7.64 0.17
C GLU A 4 -6.46 6.48 -0.83
N GLN A 5 -7.27 6.58 -1.89
CA GLN A 5 -7.33 5.55 -2.93
C GLN A 5 -6.03 5.42 -3.70
N ILE A 6 -5.38 6.54 -4.04
CA ILE A 6 -4.08 6.54 -4.71
C ILE A 6 -3.04 5.84 -3.83
N TYR A 7 -2.89 6.28 -2.58
CA TYR A 7 -1.92 5.68 -1.66
C TYR A 7 -2.18 4.19 -1.45
N LYS A 8 -3.45 3.81 -1.22
CA LYS A 8 -3.87 2.41 -1.05
C LYS A 8 -3.54 1.55 -2.27
N SER A 9 -3.83 2.05 -3.48
CA SER A 9 -3.58 1.32 -4.73
C SER A 9 -2.08 1.02 -4.93
N TYR A 10 -1.21 2.02 -4.75
CA TYR A 10 0.23 1.83 -4.89
C TYR A 10 0.82 0.96 -3.78
N MET A 11 0.45 1.20 -2.51
CA MET A 11 0.88 0.36 -1.39
C MET A 11 0.48 -1.10 -1.62
N ARG A 12 -0.75 -1.34 -2.11
CA ARG A 12 -1.25 -2.69 -2.41
C ARG A 12 -0.47 -3.36 -3.53
N SER A 13 -0.19 -2.64 -4.62
CA SER A 13 0.60 -3.17 -5.73
C SER A 13 1.97 -3.61 -5.24
N VAL A 14 2.70 -2.72 -4.55
CA VAL A 14 4.04 -3.05 -4.03
C VAL A 14 3.97 -4.17 -3.00
N PHE A 15 2.95 -4.19 -2.13
CA PHE A 15 2.77 -5.26 -1.16
C PHE A 15 2.58 -6.62 -1.83
N SER A 16 1.80 -6.68 -2.92
CA SER A 16 1.64 -7.88 -3.74
C SER A 16 2.96 -8.28 -4.40
N ASP A 17 3.67 -7.33 -5.01
CA ASP A 17 4.94 -7.55 -5.70
C ASP A 17 6.04 -8.05 -4.74
N GLU A 18 6.04 -7.57 -3.50
CA GLU A 18 6.95 -7.98 -2.43
C GLU A 18 6.43 -9.21 -1.65
N CYS A 19 5.65 -10.07 -2.31
CA CYS A 19 5.16 -11.35 -1.79
C CYS A 19 4.36 -11.21 -0.49
N HIS A 20 3.51 -10.20 -0.38
CA HIS A 20 2.67 -9.95 0.79
C HIS A 20 3.49 -9.74 2.09
N ASN A 21 4.71 -9.21 1.95
CA ASN A 21 5.56 -8.85 3.08
C ASN A 21 5.60 -7.33 3.25
N ILE A 22 4.98 -6.84 4.33
CA ILE A 22 4.83 -5.39 4.55
C ILE A 22 6.16 -4.68 4.82
N VAL A 23 7.11 -5.35 5.47
CA VAL A 23 8.43 -4.78 5.73
C VAL A 23 9.17 -4.56 4.41
N ARG A 24 9.16 -5.56 3.53
CA ARG A 24 9.75 -5.45 2.19
C ARG A 24 9.06 -4.38 1.35
N ALA A 25 7.74 -4.29 1.40
CA ALA A 25 6.98 -3.27 0.69
C ALA A 25 7.33 -1.85 1.15
N ILE A 26 7.44 -1.61 2.46
CA ILE A 26 7.86 -0.32 3.01
C ILE A 26 9.29 0.01 2.56
N MET A 27 10.22 -0.94 2.66
CA MET A 27 11.61 -0.75 2.21
C MET A 27 11.69 -0.43 0.72
N TYR A 28 10.91 -1.11 -0.12
CA TYR A 28 10.84 -0.84 -1.55
C TYR A 28 10.38 0.60 -1.82
N ILE A 29 9.30 1.03 -1.17
CA ILE A 29 8.74 2.37 -1.35
C ILE A 29 9.71 3.44 -0.90
N GLN A 30 10.35 3.27 0.25
CA GLN A 30 11.36 4.21 0.73
C GLN A 30 12.55 4.31 -0.24
N LYS A 31 13.05 3.18 -0.75
CA LYS A 31 14.17 3.15 -1.69
C LYS A 31 13.83 3.82 -3.03
N HIS A 32 12.61 3.67 -3.52
CA HIS A 32 12.19 4.15 -4.83
C HIS A 32 11.32 5.40 -4.79
N PHE A 33 11.18 6.04 -3.62
CA PHE A 33 10.20 7.11 -3.40
C PHE A 33 10.27 8.23 -4.45
N TYR A 34 11.47 8.71 -4.79
CA TYR A 34 11.64 9.78 -5.76
C TYR A 34 11.34 9.38 -7.21
N ALA A 35 11.41 8.08 -7.52
CA ALA A 35 11.05 7.52 -8.81
C ALA A 35 9.55 7.17 -8.91
N MET A 36 8.82 7.21 -7.79
CA MET A 36 7.38 6.93 -7.79
C MET A 36 6.58 8.02 -8.52
N PRO A 37 5.40 7.67 -9.06
CA PRO A 37 4.48 8.61 -9.68
C PRO A 37 4.20 9.82 -8.80
N LYS A 38 4.03 10.99 -9.43
CA LYS A 38 3.84 12.26 -8.73
C LYS A 38 2.59 12.22 -7.84
N GLU A 39 1.56 11.53 -8.30
CA GLU A 39 0.30 11.31 -7.60
C GLU A 39 0.51 10.57 -6.28
N PHE A 40 1.35 9.52 -6.28
CA PHE A 40 1.69 8.79 -5.07
C PHE A 40 2.49 9.65 -4.09
N ARG A 41 3.52 10.36 -4.58
CA ARG A 41 4.31 11.26 -3.74
C ARG A 41 3.47 12.38 -3.13
N ASN A 42 2.51 12.92 -3.88
CA ASN A 42 1.56 13.89 -3.37
C ASN A 42 0.63 13.26 -2.32
N ALA A 43 0.12 12.06 -2.57
CA ALA A 43 -0.72 11.36 -1.59
C ALA A 43 0.04 11.07 -0.28
N ASP A 44 1.29 10.61 -0.38
CA ASP A 44 2.15 10.41 0.79
C ASP A 44 2.40 11.72 1.54
N ARG A 45 2.60 12.84 0.84
CA ARG A 45 2.81 14.14 1.50
C ARG A 45 1.56 14.68 2.19
N GLU A 46 0.39 14.50 1.60
CA GLU A 46 -0.86 15.12 2.06
C GLU A 46 -1.57 14.29 3.14
N LEU A 47 -1.38 12.97 3.15
CA LEU A 47 -1.97 12.10 4.17
C LEU A 47 -1.18 12.20 5.48
N SER A 48 -1.90 12.23 6.60
CA SER A 48 -1.28 12.08 7.93
C SER A 48 -0.76 10.65 8.12
N ASP A 49 0.23 10.48 9.00
CA ASP A 49 0.74 9.15 9.35
C ASP A 49 -0.36 8.24 9.90
N GLU A 50 -1.34 8.81 10.63
CA GLU A 50 -2.51 8.07 11.08
C GLU A 50 -3.35 7.51 9.92
N ALA A 51 -3.60 8.31 8.89
CA ALA A 51 -4.35 7.89 7.70
C ALA A 51 -3.59 6.81 6.93
N LYS A 52 -2.27 6.98 6.75
CA LYS A 52 -1.40 5.97 6.12
C LYS A 52 -1.43 4.64 6.89
N ASN A 53 -1.33 4.70 8.22
CA ASN A 53 -1.39 3.52 9.09
C ASN A 53 -2.73 2.79 8.96
N LYS A 54 -3.85 3.51 8.93
CA LYS A 54 -5.18 2.94 8.70
C LYS A 54 -5.28 2.24 7.34
N ILE A 55 -4.73 2.85 6.29
CA ILE A 55 -4.69 2.26 4.95
C ILE A 55 -3.85 0.97 4.94
N ILE A 56 -2.67 0.99 5.54
CA ILE A 56 -1.78 -0.19 5.65
C ILE A 56 -2.50 -1.32 6.39
N GLN A 57 -3.13 -1.03 7.54
CA GLN A 57 -3.92 -2.01 8.29
C GLN A 57 -5.06 -2.60 7.45
N SER A 58 -5.78 -1.76 6.70
CA SER A 58 -6.83 -2.22 5.78
C SER A 58 -6.29 -3.17 4.71
N ILE A 59 -5.10 -2.93 4.15
CA ILE A 59 -4.48 -3.83 3.18
C ILE A 59 -4.15 -5.18 3.83
N LEU A 60 -3.58 -5.18 5.04
CA LEU A 60 -3.22 -6.40 5.76
C LEU A 60 -4.45 -7.24 6.12
N GLN A 61 -5.52 -6.61 6.58
CA GLN A 61 -6.78 -7.29 6.90
C GLN A 61 -7.44 -7.90 5.67
N GLU A 62 -7.44 -7.19 4.54
CA GLU A 62 -7.96 -7.71 3.28
C GLU A 62 -7.14 -8.90 2.78
N ASP A 63 -5.83 -8.88 2.96
CA ASP A 63 -4.95 -10.00 2.63
C ASP A 63 -5.19 -11.24 3.51
N GLU A 64 -5.29 -11.04 4.81
CA GLU A 64 -5.63 -12.11 5.77
C GLU A 64 -6.98 -12.73 5.42
N PHE A 65 -7.98 -11.90 5.10
CA PHE A 65 -9.29 -12.35 4.67
C PHE A 65 -9.21 -13.17 3.38
N ALA A 66 -8.50 -12.68 2.35
CA ALA A 66 -8.32 -13.39 1.09
C ALA A 66 -7.65 -14.77 1.30
N ASN A 67 -6.62 -14.81 2.14
CA ASN A 67 -5.90 -16.04 2.50
C ASN A 67 -6.80 -17.04 3.25
N ARG A 68 -7.58 -16.56 4.22
CA ARG A 68 -8.49 -17.39 5.02
C ARG A 68 -9.58 -18.04 4.17
N TYR A 69 -10.11 -17.32 3.19
CA TYR A 69 -11.23 -17.77 2.37
C TYR A 69 -10.82 -18.36 1.01
N LYS A 70 -9.50 -18.54 0.77
CA LYS A 70 -8.95 -19.03 -0.51
C LYS A 70 -9.51 -18.27 -1.72
N LEU A 71 -9.80 -16.98 -1.55
CA LEU A 71 -10.32 -16.16 -2.64
C LEU A 71 -9.20 -16.04 -3.69
N CYS A 72 -9.56 -16.24 -4.96
CA CYS A 72 -8.61 -16.04 -6.06
C CYS A 72 -8.04 -14.62 -5.96
N ARG A 73 -6.72 -14.54 -5.86
CA ARG A 73 -5.97 -13.28 -5.90
C ARG A 73 -5.99 -12.81 -7.36
N ILE A 74 -6.93 -11.92 -7.71
CA ILE A 74 -7.02 -11.28 -9.04
C ILE A 74 -6.09 -10.08 -9.06
#